data_AF-A0A959H4C2-F1
#
_entry.id   AF-A0A959H4C2-F1
#
_cell.length_a   1.000
_cell.length_b   1.000
_cell.length_c   1.000
_cell.angle_alpha   90.00
_cell.angle_beta   90.00
_cell.angle_gamma   90.00
#
_symmetry.space_group_name_H-M   'P 1'
#
loop_
_entity.id
_entity.type
_entity.pdbx_description
1 polymer ?
#
loop_
_entity_poly.entity_id
_entity_poly.type
_entity_poly.pdbx_seq_one_letter_code
_entity_poly.pdbx_strand_id
1 'polypeptide(L)'
;AIELFDDAGNTLSIPDGQTARIQFPVPDNYGAAPDEVPLWSMDETSGKWVEEGVAVRNGAFLEAEVSHFSWWNCDIPFDPTEVCMTIVGQGGTALSGFPYLISSPDRRVAYFYAEADVNGNLCAQVPVGEPVAISVWLGDALSAPVELGSFDAPADLGAVTIDISVFRVSGRAADCDSLPMDGALVWYSFNGETDYTFSGADGAFNLVFLAEGALELQVIDQQSAAQSAVANLSVTANQLSYDVGYMPTCDNIGPEQPILIADDITTDVTWASDKVYILGGRINVIDGATLTIQPGTIIKGQVGEGINVSALFVARGSKLMAEGTAEAPIIFTSILDEITPGDVAARNFASPNLAPEDNGLWGGVILMGSARVSALDGGETLVEGMPANDINYYYGGDDDADNSGIVRYVSIRHGGANIGAGNEINGLTLAGVGSGTTIDNIEIVGCRDDGFEWFGGSVNATNVIVWNVGDDGIDTDQAWSGTLDNFVVITPAGSCFELDGPEGAYTARHTIRNGTVVAVANGRSVGHSLIDVDSNTPVDMKNIHFVAPLDGLTMTDDEVNNATFENVTFAVNPTELPDMMEQWGPVPAGISAGGSPVADVSVFSWTWAALAGALEGL
;
A
#
# COMPACT_ATOMS: atom_id res chain seq x y z
N ALA A 1 1.72 8.14 -55.26
CA ALA A 1 2.76 7.80 -56.25
C ALA A 1 3.56 9.03 -56.65
N ILE A 2 4.67 8.84 -57.37
CA ILE A 2 5.28 9.92 -58.16
C ILE A 2 4.34 10.21 -59.34
N GLU A 3 3.60 11.31 -59.28
CA GLU A 3 2.81 11.80 -60.41
C GLU A 3 3.66 12.80 -61.21
N LEU A 4 3.98 12.45 -62.45
CA LEU A 4 4.70 13.33 -63.37
C LEU A 4 3.71 13.99 -64.32
N PHE A 5 3.92 15.27 -64.61
CA PHE A 5 3.08 16.04 -65.52
C PHE A 5 3.93 16.66 -66.63
N ASP A 6 3.36 16.79 -67.83
CA ASP A 6 3.95 17.60 -68.89
C ASP A 6 3.76 19.11 -68.63
N ASP A 7 4.37 19.95 -69.47
CA ASP A 7 4.26 21.42 -69.39
C ASP A 7 2.81 21.94 -69.55
N ALA A 8 1.88 21.10 -70.02
CA ALA A 8 0.46 21.40 -70.16
C ALA A 8 -0.40 20.86 -68.99
N GLY A 9 0.23 20.21 -67.99
CA GLY A 9 -0.45 19.64 -66.83
C GLY A 9 -1.10 18.28 -67.06
N ASN A 10 -0.80 17.59 -68.16
CA ASN A 10 -1.28 16.23 -68.39
C ASN A 10 -0.40 15.23 -67.65
N THR A 11 -1.00 14.21 -67.02
CA THR A 11 -0.26 13.14 -66.37
C THR A 11 0.54 12.33 -67.38
N LEU A 12 1.82 12.13 -67.10
CA LEU A 12 2.71 11.26 -67.86
C LEU A 12 2.53 9.81 -67.37
N SER A 13 2.49 8.87 -68.30
CA SER A 13 2.51 7.43 -68.03
C SER A 13 3.59 6.74 -68.86
N ILE A 14 4.05 5.57 -68.39
CA ILE A 14 4.94 4.70 -69.17
C ILE A 14 4.09 3.93 -70.17
N PRO A 15 4.35 4.01 -71.49
CA PRO A 15 3.56 3.27 -72.49
C PRO A 15 3.69 1.75 -72.32
N ASP A 16 2.62 1.02 -72.62
CA ASP A 16 2.61 -0.45 -72.59
C ASP A 16 3.81 -1.05 -73.36
N GLY A 17 4.59 -1.89 -72.67
CA GLY A 17 5.78 -2.55 -73.21
C GLY A 17 7.05 -1.69 -73.24
N GLN A 18 7.02 -0.47 -72.69
CA GLN A 18 8.21 0.33 -72.39
C GLN A 18 8.53 0.31 -70.90
N THR A 19 9.75 0.72 -70.55
CA THR A 19 10.21 0.84 -69.17
C THR A 19 10.85 2.21 -68.95
N ALA A 20 10.93 2.62 -67.70
CA ALA A 20 11.73 3.74 -67.25
C ALA A 20 12.81 3.25 -66.28
N ARG A 21 14.01 3.83 -66.39
CA ARG A 21 15.10 3.54 -65.45
C ARG A 21 14.95 4.38 -64.19
N ILE A 22 15.00 3.74 -63.03
CA ILE A 22 15.13 4.38 -61.73
C ILE A 22 16.49 4.06 -61.10
N GLN A 23 17.01 4.98 -60.31
CA GLN A 23 18.30 4.85 -59.64
C GLN A 23 18.16 5.22 -58.16
N PHE A 24 18.58 4.33 -57.27
CA PHE A 24 18.62 4.53 -55.82
C PHE A 24 20.07 4.77 -55.40
N PRO A 25 20.41 5.93 -54.80
CA PRO A 25 21.77 6.19 -54.37
C PRO A 25 22.18 5.24 -53.23
N VAL A 26 23.38 4.66 -53.32
CA VAL A 26 23.97 3.84 -52.27
C VAL A 26 24.95 4.70 -51.47
N PRO A 27 24.71 4.97 -50.18
CA PRO A 27 25.59 5.79 -49.35
C PRO A 27 27.02 5.21 -49.23
N ASP A 28 28.03 6.08 -49.22
CA ASP A 28 29.46 5.70 -49.13
C ASP A 28 29.82 4.94 -47.84
N ASN A 29 29.00 5.05 -46.80
CA ASN A 29 29.16 4.37 -45.51
C ASN A 29 28.55 2.95 -45.45
N TYR A 30 27.88 2.49 -46.51
CA TYR A 30 27.39 1.11 -46.62
C TYR A 30 28.49 0.20 -47.18
N GLY A 31 29.36 -0.31 -46.30
CA GLY A 31 30.55 -1.10 -46.66
C GLY A 31 30.30 -2.45 -47.34
N ALA A 32 29.04 -2.90 -47.43
CA ALA A 32 28.65 -4.17 -48.04
C ALA A 32 27.22 -4.13 -48.63
N ALA A 33 26.90 -3.11 -49.44
CA ALA A 33 25.64 -3.12 -50.19
C ALA A 33 25.64 -4.31 -51.18
N PRO A 34 24.56 -5.12 -51.26
CA PRO A 34 24.47 -6.25 -52.17
C PRO A 34 24.59 -5.83 -53.64
N ASP A 35 25.04 -6.76 -54.49
CA ASP A 35 25.06 -6.55 -55.94
C ASP A 35 23.64 -6.56 -56.55
N GLU A 36 22.68 -7.20 -55.88
CA GLU A 36 21.28 -7.30 -56.27
C GLU A 36 20.37 -7.15 -55.04
N VAL A 37 19.31 -6.33 -55.14
CA VAL A 37 18.31 -6.11 -54.07
C VAL A 37 16.91 -6.24 -54.68
N PRO A 38 15.98 -6.99 -54.07
CA PRO A 38 14.60 -7.07 -54.55
C PRO A 38 13.95 -5.68 -54.67
N LEU A 39 13.23 -5.48 -55.76
CA LEU A 39 12.53 -4.24 -56.05
C LEU A 39 11.04 -4.43 -55.74
N TRP A 40 10.44 -3.46 -55.05
CA TRP A 40 9.06 -3.52 -54.61
C TRP A 40 8.27 -2.31 -55.11
N SER A 41 7.04 -2.54 -55.57
CA SER A 41 6.09 -1.50 -55.96
C SER A 41 4.92 -1.45 -54.96
N MET A 42 4.35 -0.27 -54.69
CA MET A 42 3.15 -0.16 -53.86
C MET A 42 1.89 -0.35 -54.72
N ASP A 43 1.09 -1.36 -54.42
CA ASP A 43 -0.28 -1.44 -54.93
C ASP A 43 -1.17 -0.49 -54.12
N GLU A 44 -1.46 0.68 -54.69
CA GLU A 44 -2.27 1.72 -54.04
C GLU A 44 -3.74 1.30 -53.82
N THR A 45 -4.22 0.23 -54.47
CA THR A 45 -5.58 -0.29 -54.24
C THR A 45 -5.64 -1.10 -52.95
N SER A 46 -4.64 -1.94 -52.72
CA SER A 46 -4.59 -2.82 -51.53
C SER A 46 -3.76 -2.25 -50.38
N GLY A 47 -2.93 -1.24 -50.64
CA GLY A 47 -1.97 -0.68 -49.69
C GLY A 47 -0.81 -1.61 -49.36
N LYS A 48 -0.48 -2.55 -50.25
CA LYS A 48 0.57 -3.56 -50.03
C LYS A 48 1.74 -3.38 -50.99
N TRP A 49 2.95 -3.64 -50.50
CA TRP A 49 4.13 -3.79 -51.33
C TRP A 49 4.09 -5.11 -52.09
N VAL A 50 4.39 -5.06 -53.39
CA VAL A 50 4.45 -6.19 -54.31
C VAL A 50 5.86 -6.28 -54.87
N GLU A 51 6.49 -7.44 -54.74
CA GLU A 51 7.82 -7.67 -55.30
C GLU A 51 7.73 -7.69 -56.84
N GLU A 52 8.46 -6.78 -57.47
CA GLU A 52 8.45 -6.52 -58.90
C GLU A 52 9.87 -6.32 -59.43
N GLY A 53 10.64 -7.40 -59.44
CA GLY A 53 11.98 -7.44 -60.03
C GLY A 53 13.10 -7.21 -59.04
N VAL A 54 14.25 -6.77 -59.55
CA VAL A 54 15.50 -6.64 -58.80
C VAL A 54 16.22 -5.38 -59.26
N ALA A 55 16.74 -4.60 -58.32
CA ALA A 55 17.66 -3.51 -58.59
C ALA A 55 19.11 -4.00 -58.49
N VAL A 56 19.91 -3.67 -59.49
CA VAL A 56 21.29 -4.15 -59.66
C VAL A 56 22.28 -3.03 -59.40
N ARG A 57 23.36 -3.33 -58.69
CA ARG A 57 24.38 -2.33 -58.33
C ARG A 57 25.16 -1.86 -59.55
N ASN A 58 25.17 -0.56 -59.78
CA ASN A 58 25.96 0.12 -60.80
C ASN A 58 26.66 1.36 -60.22
N GLY A 59 27.91 1.18 -59.78
CA GLY A 59 28.68 2.24 -59.15
C GLY A 59 28.08 2.70 -57.82
N ALA A 60 27.66 3.97 -57.76
CA ALA A 60 27.06 4.59 -56.58
C ALA A 60 25.53 4.42 -56.50
N PHE A 61 24.93 3.59 -57.37
CA PHE A 61 23.48 3.41 -57.44
C PHE A 61 23.08 1.93 -57.49
N LEU A 62 21.88 1.62 -57.01
CA LEU A 62 21.10 0.46 -57.43
C LEU A 62 20.17 0.91 -58.56
N GLU A 63 20.20 0.23 -59.69
CA GLU A 63 19.42 0.59 -60.88
C GLU A 63 18.37 -0.48 -61.19
N ALA A 64 17.17 -0.05 -61.57
CA ALA A 64 16.12 -0.94 -62.05
C ALA A 64 15.32 -0.34 -63.20
N GLU A 65 14.70 -1.19 -64.00
CA GLU A 65 13.75 -0.82 -65.04
C GLU A 65 12.32 -1.09 -64.54
N VAL A 66 11.47 -0.07 -64.55
CA VAL A 66 10.08 -0.15 -64.08
C VAL A 66 9.09 0.07 -65.22
N SER A 67 7.95 -0.64 -65.19
CA SER A 67 6.93 -0.59 -66.24
C SER A 67 5.77 0.36 -65.92
N HIS A 68 5.73 0.92 -64.71
CA HIS A 68 4.70 1.86 -64.26
C HIS A 68 5.24 2.84 -63.22
N PHE A 69 4.49 3.93 -62.99
CA PHE A 69 4.78 4.86 -61.90
C PHE A 69 4.04 4.42 -60.64
N SER A 70 4.81 4.15 -59.59
CA SER A 70 4.32 3.84 -58.26
C SER A 70 5.31 4.39 -57.22
N TRP A 71 5.08 4.13 -55.94
CA TRP A 71 6.14 4.14 -54.94
C TRP A 71 7.00 2.90 -55.14
N TRP A 72 8.31 3.09 -55.23
CA TRP A 72 9.27 2.02 -55.45
C TRP A 72 10.24 1.97 -54.28
N ASN A 73 10.54 0.76 -53.79
CA ASN A 73 11.55 0.56 -52.76
C ASN A 73 12.50 -0.60 -53.09
N CYS A 74 13.73 -0.55 -52.58
CA CYS A 74 14.71 -1.63 -52.65
C CYS A 74 14.91 -2.20 -51.24
N ASP A 75 14.22 -3.30 -50.94
CA ASP A 75 14.23 -3.92 -49.61
C ASP A 75 14.54 -5.41 -49.70
N ILE A 76 15.21 -5.92 -48.67
CA ILE A 76 15.41 -7.35 -48.46
C ILE A 76 14.35 -7.80 -47.44
N PRO A 77 13.42 -8.69 -47.79
CA PRO A 77 12.50 -9.25 -46.82
C PRO A 77 13.27 -10.18 -45.86
N PHE A 78 12.83 -10.25 -44.62
CA PHE A 78 13.25 -11.29 -43.69
C PHE A 78 12.02 -12.10 -43.28
N ASP A 79 12.23 -13.39 -43.01
CA ASP A 79 11.21 -14.24 -42.41
C ASP A 79 11.08 -13.86 -40.93
N PRO A 80 9.91 -13.41 -40.45
CA PRO A 80 9.77 -12.99 -39.06
C PRO A 80 9.40 -14.17 -38.16
N THR A 81 9.81 -14.09 -36.90
CA THR A 81 9.32 -14.92 -35.80
C THR A 81 9.05 -14.06 -34.57
N GLU A 82 8.10 -14.47 -33.72
CA GLU A 82 7.68 -13.68 -32.56
C GLU A 82 8.50 -14.03 -31.33
N VAL A 83 9.07 -13.02 -30.68
CA VAL A 83 9.76 -13.17 -29.40
C VAL A 83 9.10 -12.29 -28.37
N CYS A 84 8.62 -12.91 -27.29
CA CYS A 84 8.01 -12.25 -26.13
C CYS A 84 9.00 -12.21 -24.96
N MET A 85 8.86 -11.20 -24.10
CA MET A 85 9.68 -11.01 -22.90
C MET A 85 9.01 -10.04 -21.91
N THR A 86 9.42 -10.10 -20.64
CA THR A 86 9.11 -9.11 -19.62
C THR A 86 10.38 -8.31 -19.32
N ILE A 87 10.37 -7.00 -19.58
CA ILE A 87 11.52 -6.14 -19.36
C ILE A 87 11.54 -5.62 -17.94
N VAL A 88 12.65 -5.87 -17.24
CA VAL A 88 12.86 -5.45 -15.85
C VAL A 88 14.16 -4.68 -15.68
N GLY A 89 14.19 -3.72 -14.77
CA GLY A 89 15.39 -3.00 -14.34
C GLY A 89 16.12 -3.75 -13.21
N GLN A 90 17.08 -3.09 -12.59
CA GLN A 90 17.66 -3.58 -11.33
C GLN A 90 16.57 -3.75 -10.26
N GLY A 91 16.69 -4.79 -9.42
CA GLY A 91 15.69 -5.10 -8.39
C GLY A 91 14.40 -5.75 -8.92
N GLY A 92 14.33 -6.09 -10.21
CA GLY A 92 13.17 -6.78 -10.80
C GLY A 92 11.99 -5.87 -11.13
N THR A 93 12.17 -4.54 -11.03
CA THR A 93 11.11 -3.57 -11.32
C THR A 93 10.76 -3.56 -12.80
N ALA A 94 9.47 -3.68 -13.12
CA ALA A 94 9.00 -3.59 -14.50
C ALA A 94 9.34 -2.23 -15.14
N LEU A 95 9.93 -2.28 -16.33
CA LEU A 95 10.26 -1.10 -17.14
C LEU A 95 9.12 -0.82 -18.12
N SER A 96 8.17 -0.01 -17.67
CA SER A 96 7.00 0.43 -18.45
C SER A 96 7.11 1.91 -18.80
N GLY A 97 6.54 2.30 -19.96
CA GLY A 97 6.55 3.70 -20.41
C GLY A 97 7.83 4.15 -21.13
N PHE A 98 8.72 3.23 -21.48
CA PHE A 98 9.91 3.51 -22.30
C PHE A 98 9.76 2.95 -23.72
N PRO A 99 10.30 3.65 -24.75
CA PRO A 99 10.45 3.08 -26.08
C PRO A 99 11.63 2.12 -26.13
N TYR A 100 11.44 0.98 -26.77
CA TYR A 100 12.46 -0.04 -26.98
C TYR A 100 12.84 -0.13 -28.46
N LEU A 101 14.13 -0.30 -28.71
CA LEU A 101 14.69 -0.62 -30.01
C LEU A 101 15.13 -2.08 -30.03
N ILE A 102 14.59 -2.85 -30.96
CA ILE A 102 15.07 -4.19 -31.30
C ILE A 102 15.88 -4.07 -32.58
N SER A 103 17.14 -4.52 -32.50
CA SER A 103 18.13 -4.32 -33.56
C SER A 103 19.09 -5.49 -33.68
N SER A 104 19.93 -5.47 -34.71
CA SER A 104 21.17 -6.24 -34.69
C SER A 104 22.01 -5.84 -33.45
N PRO A 105 22.85 -6.73 -32.88
CA PRO A 105 23.67 -6.41 -31.71
C PRO A 105 24.59 -5.19 -31.91
N ASP A 106 25.03 -4.94 -33.15
CA ASP A 106 25.84 -3.76 -33.52
C ASP A 106 25.01 -2.51 -33.88
N ARG A 107 23.68 -2.59 -33.77
CA ARG A 107 22.69 -1.55 -34.08
C ARG A 107 22.71 -1.01 -35.51
N ARG A 108 23.34 -1.71 -36.45
CA ARG A 108 23.33 -1.29 -37.86
C ARG A 108 21.97 -1.49 -38.53
N VAL A 109 21.19 -2.44 -38.05
CA VAL A 109 19.85 -2.75 -38.57
C VAL A 109 18.86 -2.62 -37.42
N ALA A 110 17.90 -1.71 -37.55
CA ALA A 110 16.74 -1.63 -36.67
C ALA A 110 15.63 -2.51 -37.23
N TYR A 111 15.15 -3.47 -36.45
CA TYR A 111 14.08 -4.37 -36.86
C TYR A 111 12.72 -3.84 -36.42
N PHE A 112 12.61 -3.39 -35.17
CA PHE A 112 11.32 -3.03 -34.59
C PHE A 112 11.48 -2.00 -33.46
N TYR A 113 10.48 -1.12 -33.33
CA TYR A 113 10.30 -0.26 -32.17
C TYR A 113 9.10 -0.80 -31.37
N ALA A 114 9.31 -1.06 -30.09
CA ALA A 114 8.28 -1.62 -29.21
C ALA A 114 8.04 -0.74 -27.99
N GLU A 115 6.84 -0.81 -27.45
CA GLU A 115 6.51 -0.29 -26.13
C GLU A 115 6.03 -1.47 -25.28
N ALA A 116 6.48 -1.51 -24.03
CA ALA A 116 6.02 -2.50 -23.08
C ALA A 116 4.73 -2.03 -22.39
N ASP A 117 3.89 -2.97 -21.98
CA ASP A 117 2.72 -2.67 -21.16
C ASP A 117 3.12 -2.19 -19.74
N VAL A 118 2.12 -1.89 -18.90
CA VAL A 118 2.33 -1.45 -17.51
C VAL A 118 3.16 -2.43 -16.67
N ASN A 119 3.12 -3.72 -17.00
CA ASN A 119 3.85 -4.80 -16.33
C ASN A 119 5.21 -5.09 -16.98
N GLY A 120 5.63 -4.31 -17.98
CA GLY A 120 6.89 -4.50 -18.68
C GLY A 120 6.85 -5.59 -19.76
N ASN A 121 5.68 -6.13 -20.11
CA ASN A 121 5.59 -7.17 -21.13
C ASN A 121 5.62 -6.58 -22.54
N LEU A 122 6.37 -7.21 -23.44
CA LEU A 122 6.39 -6.90 -24.87
C LEU A 122 6.59 -8.16 -25.71
N CYS A 123 6.01 -8.17 -26.91
CA CYS A 123 6.26 -9.14 -27.95
C CYS A 123 6.65 -8.40 -29.24
N ALA A 124 7.65 -8.93 -29.95
CA ALA A 124 8.14 -8.31 -31.17
C ALA A 124 8.49 -9.33 -32.24
N GLN A 125 8.37 -8.90 -33.50
CA GLN A 125 8.75 -9.68 -34.66
C GLN A 125 10.25 -9.49 -34.94
N VAL A 126 11.01 -10.58 -34.98
CA VAL A 126 12.46 -10.60 -35.22
C VAL A 126 12.80 -11.49 -36.42
N PRO A 127 13.90 -11.22 -37.14
CA PRO A 127 14.34 -12.09 -38.23
C PRO A 127 14.74 -13.49 -37.75
N VAL A 128 14.27 -14.50 -38.49
CA VAL A 128 14.63 -15.91 -38.29
C VAL A 128 16.13 -16.11 -38.46
N GLY A 129 16.75 -16.77 -37.49
CA GLY A 129 18.16 -17.20 -37.53
C GLY A 129 19.20 -16.09 -37.35
N GLU A 130 18.80 -14.82 -37.26
CA GLU A 130 19.71 -13.69 -37.10
C GLU A 130 19.86 -13.30 -35.62
N PRO A 131 21.05 -12.88 -35.16
CA PRO A 131 21.23 -12.35 -33.81
C PRO A 131 20.47 -11.04 -33.62
N VAL A 132 19.75 -10.94 -32.50
CA VAL A 132 19.01 -9.73 -32.12
C VAL A 132 19.35 -9.30 -30.70
N ALA A 133 19.25 -7.98 -30.48
CA ALA A 133 19.44 -7.34 -29.19
C ALA A 133 18.32 -6.33 -28.95
N ILE A 134 18.05 -6.05 -27.67
CA ILE A 134 17.13 -5.01 -27.25
C ILE A 134 17.86 -3.88 -26.53
N SER A 135 17.39 -2.66 -26.73
CA SER A 135 17.91 -1.44 -26.12
C SER A 135 16.74 -0.55 -25.70
N VAL A 136 16.87 0.17 -24.59
CA VAL A 136 15.84 1.12 -24.13
C VAL A 136 16.28 2.56 -24.41
N TRP A 137 15.34 3.39 -24.84
CA TRP A 137 15.55 4.84 -24.98
C TRP A 137 15.45 5.52 -23.61
N LEU A 138 16.48 6.27 -23.27
CA LEU A 138 16.64 7.03 -22.02
C LEU A 138 16.79 8.51 -22.39
N GLY A 139 15.68 9.13 -22.81
CA GLY A 139 15.70 10.48 -23.37
C GLY A 139 16.29 10.50 -24.79
N ASP A 140 17.43 11.16 -24.96
CA ASP A 140 18.13 11.29 -26.25
C ASP A 140 19.21 10.21 -26.49
N ALA A 141 19.38 9.28 -25.55
CA ALA A 141 20.36 8.19 -25.62
C ALA A 141 19.70 6.80 -25.56
N LEU A 142 20.39 5.80 -26.11
CA LEU A 142 20.05 4.38 -25.95
C LEU A 142 20.90 3.77 -24.84
N SER A 143 20.35 2.82 -24.09
CA SER A 143 21.10 1.96 -23.15
C SER A 143 22.23 1.19 -23.84
N ALA A 144 22.97 0.34 -23.13
CA ALA A 144 23.74 -0.71 -23.80
C ALA A 144 22.79 -1.76 -24.41
N PRO A 145 23.14 -2.40 -25.55
CA PRO A 145 22.31 -3.45 -26.13
C PRO A 145 22.41 -4.72 -25.27
N VAL A 146 21.26 -5.32 -24.97
CA VAL A 146 21.15 -6.63 -24.32
C VAL A 146 20.93 -7.66 -25.40
N GLU A 147 21.90 -8.54 -25.61
CA GLU A 147 21.80 -9.62 -26.61
C GLU A 147 20.74 -10.64 -26.18
N LEU A 148 19.75 -10.87 -27.06
CA LEU A 148 18.68 -11.84 -26.83
C LEU A 148 19.02 -13.20 -27.46
N GLY A 149 19.87 -13.21 -28.48
CA GLY A 149 20.25 -14.41 -29.24
C GLY A 149 19.63 -14.45 -30.64
N SER A 150 19.47 -15.64 -31.20
CA SER A 150 18.89 -15.88 -32.53
C SER A 150 17.75 -16.88 -32.41
N PHE A 151 16.71 -16.73 -33.23
CA PHE A 151 15.47 -17.48 -33.07
C PHE A 151 14.98 -18.04 -34.40
N ASP A 152 14.66 -19.35 -34.44
CA ASP A 152 14.13 -20.01 -35.65
C ASP A 152 12.61 -20.26 -35.57
N ALA A 153 12.01 -19.99 -34.41
CA ALA A 153 10.59 -20.20 -34.10
C ALA A 153 10.17 -19.29 -32.94
N PRO A 154 8.85 -19.11 -32.69
CA PRO A 154 8.40 -18.24 -31.63
C PRO A 154 8.95 -18.64 -30.26
N ALA A 155 9.32 -17.66 -29.45
CA ALA A 155 9.93 -17.87 -28.15
C ALA A 155 9.42 -16.87 -27.10
N ASP A 156 9.41 -17.30 -25.84
CA ASP A 156 9.21 -16.43 -24.68
C ASP A 156 10.46 -16.51 -23.81
N LEU A 157 11.11 -15.37 -23.62
CA LEU A 157 12.36 -15.26 -22.88
C LEU A 157 12.13 -15.13 -21.36
N GLY A 158 10.90 -14.89 -20.93
CA GLY A 158 10.60 -14.47 -19.57
C GLY A 158 11.25 -13.12 -19.25
N ALA A 159 11.79 -12.99 -18.04
CA ALA A 159 12.37 -11.74 -17.57
C ALA A 159 13.72 -11.44 -18.25
N VAL A 160 13.80 -10.32 -18.97
CA VAL A 160 15.03 -9.76 -19.52
C VAL A 160 15.41 -8.52 -18.73
N THR A 161 16.54 -8.60 -18.03
CA THR A 161 17.04 -7.50 -17.20
C THR A 161 17.86 -6.52 -18.03
N ILE A 162 17.51 -5.24 -17.96
CA ILE A 162 18.32 -4.12 -18.44
C ILE A 162 18.96 -3.46 -17.22
N ASP A 163 20.28 -3.28 -17.27
CA ASP A 163 21.08 -2.73 -16.16
C ASP A 163 20.89 -1.21 -16.00
N ILE A 164 19.68 -0.83 -15.57
CA ILE A 164 19.30 0.54 -15.23
C ILE A 164 18.55 0.55 -13.90
N SER A 165 18.81 1.58 -13.09
CA SER A 165 18.04 1.89 -11.89
C SER A 165 16.93 2.86 -12.27
N VAL A 166 15.70 2.58 -11.83
CA VAL A 166 14.54 3.42 -12.09
C VAL A 166 13.87 3.75 -10.78
N PHE A 167 13.63 5.03 -10.54
CA PHE A 167 13.00 5.57 -9.35
C PHE A 167 11.62 6.11 -9.71
N ARG A 168 10.58 5.65 -9.03
CA ARG A 168 9.20 6.09 -9.27
C ARG A 168 8.75 7.02 -8.15
N VAL A 169 8.13 8.14 -8.50
CA VAL A 169 7.49 9.04 -7.52
C VAL A 169 6.04 9.23 -7.93
N SER A 170 5.11 8.73 -7.11
CA SER A 170 3.66 8.85 -7.33
C SER A 170 3.03 9.85 -6.36
N GLY A 171 1.81 10.26 -6.67
CA GLY A 171 0.95 11.02 -5.76
C GLY A 171 -0.44 11.26 -6.36
N ARG A 172 -1.29 11.99 -5.65
CA ARG A 172 -2.64 12.38 -6.09
C ARG A 172 -2.85 13.89 -6.02
N ALA A 173 -3.13 14.50 -7.16
CA ALA A 173 -3.62 15.86 -7.25
C ALA A 173 -5.07 15.93 -6.75
N ALA A 174 -5.35 16.88 -5.87
CA ALA A 174 -6.69 17.10 -5.35
C ALA A 174 -7.04 18.58 -5.25
N ASP A 175 -8.33 18.88 -5.21
CA ASP A 175 -8.81 20.21 -4.87
C ASP A 175 -8.83 20.40 -3.33
N CYS A 176 -9.33 21.54 -2.87
CA CYS A 176 -9.38 21.86 -1.45
C CYS A 176 -10.32 20.97 -0.64
N ASP A 177 -11.24 20.29 -1.29
CA ASP A 177 -12.19 19.37 -0.65
C ASP A 177 -11.68 17.92 -0.73
N SER A 178 -10.38 17.73 -1.04
CA SER A 178 -9.73 16.43 -1.22
C SER A 178 -10.32 15.60 -2.36
N LEU A 179 -11.05 16.23 -3.29
CA LEU A 179 -11.56 15.54 -4.46
C LEU A 179 -10.47 15.42 -5.53
N PRO A 180 -10.37 14.26 -6.20
CA PRO A 180 -9.35 14.04 -7.22
C PRO A 180 -9.49 15.01 -8.39
N MET A 181 -8.36 15.56 -8.83
CA MET A 181 -8.33 16.48 -9.96
C MET A 181 -7.82 15.79 -11.22
N ASP A 182 -8.69 15.66 -12.22
CA ASP A 182 -8.30 15.25 -13.58
C ASP A 182 -7.55 16.38 -14.29
N GLY A 183 -6.36 16.08 -14.81
CA GLY A 183 -5.59 17.01 -15.63
C GLY A 183 -4.98 18.20 -14.87
N ALA A 184 -4.78 18.12 -13.56
CA ALA A 184 -4.01 19.12 -12.82
C ALA A 184 -2.55 19.07 -13.28
N LEU A 185 -1.91 20.24 -13.36
CA LEU A 185 -0.50 20.35 -13.76
C LEU A 185 0.37 19.93 -12.58
N VAL A 186 1.18 18.90 -12.77
CA VAL A 186 2.16 18.44 -11.79
C VAL A 186 3.52 18.96 -12.23
N TRP A 187 3.97 20.06 -11.65
CA TRP A 187 5.27 20.66 -11.92
C TRP A 187 6.34 20.06 -11.00
N TYR A 188 7.54 19.82 -11.52
CA TYR A 188 8.64 19.34 -10.70
C TYR A 188 10.00 19.88 -11.14
N SER A 189 10.93 19.96 -10.19
CA SER A 189 12.36 20.16 -10.44
C SER A 189 13.17 18.99 -9.88
N PHE A 190 13.93 18.32 -10.74
CA PHE A 190 14.83 17.24 -10.36
C PHE A 190 16.28 17.62 -10.63
N ASN A 191 17.13 17.63 -9.60
CA ASN A 191 18.53 18.07 -9.68
C ASN A 191 18.72 19.45 -10.36
N GLY A 192 17.73 20.34 -10.24
CA GLY A 192 17.75 21.68 -10.82
C GLY A 192 17.25 21.78 -12.27
N GLU A 193 16.88 20.67 -12.91
CA GLU A 193 16.16 20.65 -14.18
C GLU A 193 14.65 20.61 -13.91
N THR A 194 13.85 21.33 -14.68
CA THR A 194 12.41 21.46 -14.44
C THR A 194 11.61 20.83 -15.55
N ASP A 195 10.56 20.09 -15.21
CA ASP A 195 9.65 19.48 -16.16
C ASP A 195 8.24 19.36 -15.53
N TYR A 196 7.27 18.80 -16.26
CA TYR A 196 5.90 18.66 -15.79
C TYR A 196 5.18 17.43 -16.35
N THR A 197 4.17 16.96 -15.63
CA THR A 197 3.17 16.00 -16.11
C THR A 197 1.76 16.47 -15.75
N PHE A 198 0.76 15.65 -16.03
CA PHE A 198 -0.62 15.89 -15.62
C PHE A 198 -1.16 14.72 -14.81
N SER A 199 -2.02 14.99 -13.85
CA SER A 199 -2.78 13.96 -13.15
C SER A 199 -3.84 13.32 -14.06
N GLY A 200 -4.16 12.06 -13.80
CA GLY A 200 -5.27 11.34 -14.42
C GLY A 200 -6.61 11.61 -13.73
N ALA A 201 -7.67 10.95 -14.21
CA ALA A 201 -9.05 11.17 -13.77
C ALA A 201 -9.30 10.93 -12.27
N ASP A 202 -8.48 10.10 -11.63
CA ASP A 202 -8.50 9.82 -10.21
C ASP A 202 -7.51 10.69 -9.41
N GLY A 203 -6.97 11.74 -10.03
CA GLY A 203 -5.95 12.60 -9.46
C GLY A 203 -4.54 12.00 -9.50
N ALA A 204 -4.37 10.72 -9.86
CA ALA A 204 -3.07 10.07 -9.76
C ALA A 204 -2.07 10.62 -10.78
N PHE A 205 -0.82 10.79 -10.35
CA PHE A 205 0.32 11.06 -11.22
C PHE A 205 1.48 10.14 -10.84
N ASN A 206 2.36 9.90 -11.81
CA ASN A 206 3.56 9.10 -11.63
C ASN A 206 4.72 9.71 -12.42
N LEU A 207 5.83 9.96 -11.72
CA LEU A 207 7.10 10.46 -12.25
C LEU A 207 8.12 9.32 -12.24
N VAL A 208 9.02 9.34 -13.22
CA VAL A 208 10.05 8.31 -13.39
C VAL A 208 11.41 8.98 -13.56
N PHE A 209 12.35 8.62 -12.70
CA PHE A 209 13.72 9.14 -12.73
C PHE A 209 14.72 8.00 -12.94
N LEU A 210 15.83 8.32 -13.60
CA LEU A 210 16.90 7.37 -13.95
C LEU A 210 18.17 7.58 -13.12
N ALA A 211 18.11 8.45 -12.12
CA ALA A 211 19.23 8.82 -11.26
C ALA A 211 18.73 9.16 -9.85
N GLU A 212 19.65 9.12 -8.89
CA GLU A 212 19.43 9.68 -7.55
C GLU A 212 19.49 11.21 -7.60
N GLY A 213 18.79 11.89 -6.69
CA GLY A 213 18.74 13.34 -6.71
C GLY A 213 17.71 13.97 -5.80
N ALA A 214 17.78 15.30 -5.71
CA ALA A 214 16.77 16.09 -5.03
C ALA A 214 15.61 16.38 -5.98
N LEU A 215 14.38 16.12 -5.52
CA LEU A 215 13.14 16.39 -6.21
C LEU A 215 12.35 17.47 -5.45
N GLU A 216 11.95 18.50 -6.17
CA GLU A 216 10.95 19.49 -5.77
C GLU A 216 9.70 19.25 -6.61
N LEU A 217 8.52 19.22 -6.00
CA LEU A 217 7.26 18.85 -6.67
C LEU A 217 6.12 19.75 -6.20
N GLN A 218 5.24 20.15 -7.12
CA GLN A 218 4.07 20.95 -6.83
C GLN A 218 2.92 20.64 -7.80
N VAL A 219 1.70 20.56 -7.29
CA VAL A 219 0.48 20.48 -8.11
C VAL A 219 -0.10 21.87 -8.30
N ILE A 220 -0.57 22.15 -9.51
CA ILE A 220 -1.11 23.44 -9.92
C ILE A 220 -2.43 23.19 -10.63
N ASP A 221 -3.51 23.77 -10.11
CA ASP A 221 -4.78 23.86 -10.81
C ASP A 221 -4.65 24.92 -11.91
N GLN A 222 -4.71 24.51 -13.17
CA GLN A 222 -4.58 25.44 -14.29
C GLN A 222 -5.81 26.35 -14.46
N GLN A 223 -6.97 25.98 -13.91
CA GLN A 223 -8.20 26.76 -14.03
C GLN A 223 -8.25 27.90 -13.02
N SER A 224 -7.96 27.59 -11.76
CA SER A 224 -7.96 28.58 -10.67
C SER A 224 -6.61 29.27 -10.46
N ALA A 225 -5.51 28.69 -10.98
CA ALA A 225 -4.12 29.00 -10.65
C ALA A 225 -3.71 28.68 -9.20
N ALA A 226 -4.56 27.96 -8.46
CA ALA A 226 -4.24 27.48 -7.12
C ALA A 226 -3.11 26.45 -7.15
N GLN A 227 -2.29 26.42 -6.10
CA GLN A 227 -1.11 25.57 -6.03
C GLN A 227 -1.08 24.82 -4.71
N SER A 228 -0.52 23.61 -4.74
CA SER A 228 -0.19 22.88 -3.53
C SER A 228 1.02 23.47 -2.82
N ALA A 229 1.24 22.99 -1.58
CA ALA A 229 2.56 23.10 -0.98
C ALA A 229 3.62 22.40 -1.86
N VAL A 230 4.85 22.87 -1.75
CA VAL A 230 6.00 22.25 -2.43
C VAL A 230 6.45 21.04 -1.63
N ALA A 231 6.39 19.86 -2.24
CA ALA A 231 6.96 18.63 -1.69
C ALA A 231 8.45 18.54 -2.07
N ASN A 232 9.30 18.26 -1.09
CA ASN A 232 10.75 18.10 -1.29
C ASN A 232 11.14 16.67 -0.91
N LEU A 233 11.78 15.95 -1.83
CA LEU A 233 12.19 14.55 -1.65
C LEU A 233 13.66 14.36 -2.03
N SER A 234 14.30 13.39 -1.40
CA SER A 234 15.62 12.89 -1.81
C SER A 234 15.45 11.49 -2.40
N VAL A 235 15.55 11.38 -3.72
CA VAL A 235 15.54 10.10 -4.44
C VAL A 235 16.91 9.44 -4.28
N THR A 236 16.95 8.26 -3.67
CA THR A 236 18.17 7.52 -3.34
C THR A 236 18.10 6.05 -3.76
N ALA A 237 19.26 5.40 -3.94
CA ALA A 237 19.36 3.99 -4.32
C ALA A 237 18.75 3.00 -3.31
N ASN A 238 18.53 3.41 -2.05
CA ASN A 238 17.96 2.56 -1.01
C ASN A 238 16.43 2.42 -1.12
N GLN A 239 15.78 3.28 -1.90
CA GLN A 239 14.33 3.28 -2.08
C GLN A 239 13.99 3.58 -3.54
N LEU A 240 13.37 2.60 -4.21
CA LEU A 240 13.07 2.66 -5.64
C LEU A 240 11.69 3.27 -5.96
N SER A 241 10.83 3.45 -4.95
CA SER A 241 9.50 4.02 -5.09
C SER A 241 9.19 4.99 -3.95
N TYR A 242 8.57 6.11 -4.27
CA TYR A 242 8.15 7.15 -3.34
C TYR A 242 6.70 7.51 -3.64
N ASP A 243 5.90 7.72 -2.60
CA ASP A 243 4.56 8.29 -2.74
C ASP A 243 4.50 9.59 -1.94
N VAL A 244 4.16 10.69 -2.60
CA VAL A 244 3.96 11.99 -1.93
C VAL A 244 2.53 12.17 -1.44
N GLY A 245 1.66 11.21 -1.76
CA GLY A 245 0.24 11.20 -1.44
C GLY A 245 -0.52 12.39 -1.99
N TYR A 246 -1.45 12.92 -1.19
CA TYR A 246 -2.35 13.98 -1.61
C TYR A 246 -1.68 15.35 -1.66
N MET A 247 -1.83 16.03 -2.79
CA MET A 247 -1.31 17.38 -3.03
C MET A 247 -2.47 18.33 -3.38
N PRO A 248 -3.13 18.95 -2.36
CA PRO A 248 -4.29 19.81 -2.55
C PRO A 248 -3.90 21.19 -3.11
N THR A 249 -4.68 21.73 -4.04
CA THR A 249 -4.42 23.04 -4.67
C THR A 249 -5.30 24.15 -4.07
N CYS A 250 -4.78 24.91 -3.09
CA CYS A 250 -5.57 25.92 -2.38
C CYS A 250 -4.89 27.31 -2.35
N ASP A 251 -5.60 28.33 -2.84
CA ASP A 251 -5.21 29.73 -2.71
C ASP A 251 -5.46 30.25 -1.28
N ASN A 252 -4.38 30.57 -0.57
CA ASN A 252 -4.26 31.05 0.83
C ASN A 252 -3.73 29.99 1.80
N ILE A 253 -2.41 30.03 1.98
CA ILE A 253 -1.68 29.26 3.01
C ILE A 253 -2.00 29.86 4.38
N GLY A 254 -3.11 29.42 4.97
CA GLY A 254 -3.42 29.59 6.39
C GLY A 254 -2.72 28.55 7.26
N PRO A 255 -2.67 28.74 8.60
CA PRO A 255 -2.06 27.81 9.54
C PRO A 255 -2.75 26.43 9.68
N GLU A 256 -3.74 26.11 8.83
CA GLU A 256 -4.57 24.90 8.91
C GLU A 256 -4.18 23.81 7.89
N GLN A 257 -3.05 23.95 7.18
CA GLN A 257 -2.61 22.88 6.28
C GLN A 257 -2.13 21.65 7.07
N PRO A 258 -2.55 20.44 6.66
CA PRO A 258 -2.00 19.21 7.24
C PRO A 258 -0.49 19.12 7.04
N ILE A 259 0.22 18.57 8.01
CA ILE A 259 1.66 18.34 7.97
C ILE A 259 1.89 16.90 7.56
N LEU A 260 2.43 16.68 6.36
CA LEU A 260 2.89 15.36 5.92
C LEU A 260 4.14 14.95 6.70
N ILE A 261 4.10 13.76 7.28
CA ILE A 261 5.21 13.09 7.93
C ILE A 261 5.62 11.96 7.00
N ALA A 262 6.74 12.16 6.29
CA ALA A 262 7.26 11.23 5.29
C ALA A 262 8.52 10.49 5.76
N ASP A 263 9.14 10.96 6.84
CA ASP A 263 10.39 10.43 7.38
C ASP A 263 10.20 9.97 8.84
N ASP A 264 11.05 9.04 9.26
CA ASP A 264 11.13 8.59 10.64
C ASP A 264 11.46 9.72 11.62
N ILE A 265 10.91 9.60 12.83
CA ILE A 265 11.13 10.53 13.93
C ILE A 265 12.41 10.11 14.66
N THR A 266 13.50 10.80 14.33
CA THR A 266 14.85 10.51 14.83
C THR A 266 15.29 11.34 16.05
N THR A 267 14.49 12.33 16.43
CA THR A 267 14.73 13.18 17.61
C THR A 267 13.39 13.56 18.24
N ASP A 268 13.43 14.00 19.50
CA ASP A 268 12.24 14.45 20.21
C ASP A 268 11.46 15.50 19.40
N VAL A 269 10.18 15.23 19.17
CA VAL A 269 9.28 16.11 18.42
C VAL A 269 7.94 16.23 19.13
N THR A 270 7.31 17.39 18.99
CA THR A 270 5.95 17.63 19.48
C THR A 270 5.02 17.93 18.32
N TRP A 271 3.93 17.17 18.25
CA TRP A 271 2.80 17.41 17.36
C TRP A 271 1.74 18.25 18.08
N ALA A 272 1.40 19.39 17.49
CA ALA A 272 0.53 20.40 18.07
C ALA A 272 -0.92 20.24 17.63
N SER A 273 -1.86 20.52 18.54
CA SER A 273 -3.29 20.30 18.31
C SER A 273 -3.94 21.30 17.33
N ASP A 274 -3.23 22.35 16.93
CA ASP A 274 -3.64 23.32 15.92
C ASP A 274 -3.23 22.91 14.50
N LYS A 275 -2.81 21.65 14.32
CA LYS A 275 -2.43 21.02 13.05
C LYS A 275 -3.11 19.66 12.92
N VAL A 276 -3.27 19.23 11.68
CA VAL A 276 -3.53 17.83 11.32
C VAL A 276 -2.21 17.23 10.84
N TYR A 277 -1.87 16.03 11.27
CA TYR A 277 -0.67 15.33 10.80
C TYR A 277 -1.08 14.20 9.87
N ILE A 278 -0.35 13.99 8.77
CA ILE A 278 -0.61 12.91 7.82
C ILE A 278 0.60 11.99 7.80
N LEU A 279 0.41 10.69 8.07
CA LEU A 279 1.44 9.67 7.89
C LEU A 279 1.51 9.33 6.40
N GLY A 280 2.64 9.64 5.77
CA GLY A 280 2.90 9.37 4.35
C GLY A 280 3.32 7.93 4.04
N GLY A 281 3.45 7.10 5.08
CA GLY A 281 3.93 5.73 4.97
C GLY A 281 4.10 5.11 6.36
N ARG A 282 4.98 4.12 6.47
CA ARG A 282 5.37 3.52 7.76
C ARG A 282 6.34 4.49 8.45
N ILE A 283 5.87 5.16 9.49
CA ILE A 283 6.66 6.15 10.23
C ILE A 283 7.12 5.52 11.54
N ASN A 284 8.43 5.45 11.74
CA ASN A 284 9.03 4.95 12.97
C ASN A 284 9.42 6.10 13.90
N VAL A 285 9.02 6.01 15.16
CA VAL A 285 9.70 6.69 16.27
C VAL A 285 10.86 5.78 16.67
N ILE A 286 12.08 6.17 16.33
CA ILE A 286 13.26 5.30 16.51
C ILE A 286 13.86 5.45 17.91
N ASP A 287 14.73 4.50 18.28
CA ASP A 287 15.38 4.43 19.60
C ASP A 287 15.94 5.78 20.08
N GLY A 288 15.61 6.14 21.32
CA GLY A 288 16.03 7.39 21.96
C GLY A 288 15.20 8.63 21.62
N ALA A 289 14.27 8.56 20.66
CA ALA A 289 13.35 9.65 20.34
C ALA A 289 12.03 9.57 21.11
N THR A 290 11.45 10.73 21.41
CA THR A 290 10.11 10.86 22.01
C THR A 290 9.18 11.61 21.06
N LEU A 291 8.10 10.97 20.63
CA LEU A 291 6.98 11.65 19.98
C LEU A 291 5.97 12.10 21.03
N THR A 292 5.81 13.42 21.20
CA THR A 292 4.78 14.01 22.06
C THR A 292 3.62 14.52 21.22
N ILE A 293 2.38 14.11 21.52
CA ILE A 293 1.18 14.54 20.81
C ILE A 293 0.30 15.32 21.77
N GLN A 294 -0.02 16.57 21.42
CA GLN A 294 -0.88 17.40 22.26
C GLN A 294 -2.35 16.91 22.24
N PRO A 295 -3.10 17.09 23.34
CA PRO A 295 -4.53 16.77 23.38
C PRO A 295 -5.30 17.43 22.24
N GLY A 296 -6.23 16.71 21.62
CA GLY A 296 -7.06 17.21 20.51
C GLY A 296 -6.41 17.16 19.13
N THR A 297 -5.18 16.64 19.02
CA THR A 297 -4.51 16.49 17.72
C THR A 297 -5.18 15.40 16.88
N ILE A 298 -5.30 15.65 15.58
CA ILE A 298 -5.77 14.67 14.60
C ILE A 298 -4.58 14.19 13.77
N ILE A 299 -4.43 12.88 13.66
CA ILE A 299 -3.41 12.19 12.88
C ILE A 299 -4.12 11.30 11.87
N LYS A 300 -3.74 11.39 10.60
CA LYS A 300 -4.38 10.69 9.49
C LYS A 300 -3.38 9.79 8.77
N GLY A 301 -3.71 8.52 8.56
CA GLY A 301 -2.97 7.63 7.69
C GLY A 301 -3.39 7.76 6.23
N GLN A 302 -2.44 7.80 5.29
CA GLN A 302 -2.75 7.61 3.87
C GLN A 302 -3.26 6.20 3.58
N VAL A 303 -4.16 6.10 2.60
CA VAL A 303 -4.64 4.82 2.08
C VAL A 303 -3.51 4.13 1.32
N GLY A 304 -3.29 2.86 1.60
CA GLY A 304 -2.30 2.04 0.91
C GLY A 304 -2.45 0.57 1.29
N GLU A 305 -1.80 -0.30 0.54
CA GLU A 305 -1.72 -1.75 0.80
C GLU A 305 -0.27 -2.23 0.63
N GLY A 306 0.05 -3.38 1.23
CA GLY A 306 1.38 -3.97 1.18
C GLY A 306 2.45 -3.05 1.75
N ILE A 307 3.51 -2.82 0.97
CA ILE A 307 4.63 -1.93 1.36
C ILE A 307 4.23 -0.45 1.46
N ASN A 308 3.10 -0.05 0.88
CA ASN A 308 2.65 1.34 0.84
C ASN A 308 1.66 1.69 1.96
N VAL A 309 1.37 0.76 2.88
CA VAL A 309 0.51 1.04 4.05
C VAL A 309 1.15 2.14 4.90
N SER A 310 0.33 3.10 5.32
CA SER A 310 0.73 4.07 6.34
C SER A 310 0.41 3.57 7.75
N ALA A 311 1.35 3.69 8.68
CA ALA A 311 1.19 3.26 10.07
C ALA A 311 2.21 3.97 10.97
N LEU A 312 1.92 4.04 12.27
CA LEU A 312 2.85 4.58 13.27
C LEU A 312 3.48 3.44 14.06
N PHE A 313 4.79 3.30 13.96
CA PHE A 313 5.59 2.34 14.70
C PHE A 313 6.39 3.07 15.78
N VAL A 314 6.33 2.60 17.02
CA VAL A 314 7.09 3.15 18.15
C VAL A 314 8.07 2.08 18.59
N ALA A 315 9.32 2.20 18.10
CA ALA A 315 10.34 1.18 18.29
C ALA A 315 10.79 1.08 19.75
N ARG A 316 11.39 -0.06 20.12
CA ARG A 316 12.00 -0.24 21.45
C ARG A 316 12.96 0.90 21.79
N GLY A 317 12.92 1.34 23.05
CA GLY A 317 13.75 2.44 23.54
C GLY A 317 13.26 3.84 23.16
N SER A 318 12.24 3.96 22.31
CA SER A 318 11.54 5.20 22.00
C SER A 318 10.30 5.40 22.89
N LYS A 319 9.65 6.57 22.79
CA LYS A 319 8.44 6.88 23.57
C LYS A 319 7.35 7.55 22.75
N LEU A 320 6.12 7.12 22.98
CA LEU A 320 4.91 7.84 22.58
C LEU A 320 4.28 8.52 23.81
N MET A 321 4.19 9.84 23.78
CA MET A 321 3.51 10.65 24.79
C MET A 321 2.24 11.24 24.18
N ALA A 322 1.20 10.41 24.06
CA ALA A 322 -0.12 10.76 23.56
C ALA A 322 -1.10 10.88 24.74
N GLU A 323 -1.13 12.07 25.35
CA GLU A 323 -1.92 12.35 26.55
C GLU A 323 -3.12 13.24 26.22
N GLY A 324 -4.14 12.65 25.56
CA GLY A 324 -5.41 13.31 25.32
C GLY A 324 -6.22 13.58 26.60
N THR A 325 -7.42 14.13 26.43
CA THR A 325 -8.39 14.31 27.52
C THR A 325 -9.79 13.96 27.05
N ALA A 326 -10.74 13.74 27.96
CA ALA A 326 -12.14 13.51 27.59
C ALA A 326 -12.75 14.66 26.76
N GLU A 327 -12.27 15.90 26.97
CA GLU A 327 -12.71 17.08 26.22
C GLU A 327 -11.96 17.32 24.91
N ALA A 328 -10.79 16.69 24.74
CA ALA A 328 -9.90 16.84 23.59
C ALA A 328 -9.10 15.54 23.40
N PRO A 329 -9.75 14.45 22.94
CA PRO A 329 -9.08 13.20 22.67
C PRO A 329 -8.13 13.36 21.48
N ILE A 330 -7.10 12.51 21.42
CA ILE A 330 -6.26 12.39 20.22
C ILE A 330 -6.94 11.41 19.28
N ILE A 331 -7.06 11.75 18.00
CA ILE A 331 -7.74 10.92 17.01
C ILE A 331 -6.75 10.49 15.93
N PHE A 332 -6.52 9.18 15.83
CA PHE A 332 -5.86 8.53 14.71
C PHE A 332 -6.92 7.96 13.78
N THR A 333 -6.88 8.32 12.49
CA THR A 333 -7.90 7.92 11.51
C THR A 333 -7.32 7.87 10.10
N SER A 334 -8.14 7.62 9.07
CA SER A 334 -7.73 7.68 7.67
C SER A 334 -7.72 9.13 7.15
N ILE A 335 -6.94 9.40 6.10
CA ILE A 335 -7.03 10.64 5.32
C ILE A 335 -8.42 10.84 4.70
N LEU A 336 -9.21 9.77 4.56
CA LEU A 336 -10.59 9.82 4.06
C LEU A 336 -11.60 10.32 5.10
N ASP A 337 -11.25 10.32 6.39
CA ASP A 337 -12.12 10.84 7.45
C ASP A 337 -12.12 12.38 7.39
N GLU A 338 -13.26 13.01 7.21
CA GLU A 338 -13.40 14.46 7.09
C GLU A 338 -13.38 15.19 8.45
N ILE A 339 -13.16 14.48 9.57
CA ILE A 339 -13.05 15.10 10.90
C ILE A 339 -11.98 16.20 10.94
N THR A 340 -12.34 17.32 11.56
CA THR A 340 -11.50 18.53 11.63
C THR A 340 -11.16 18.90 13.09
N PRO A 341 -10.10 19.70 13.31
CA PRO A 341 -9.83 20.25 14.65
C PRO A 341 -11.00 21.07 15.22
N GLY A 342 -11.83 21.67 14.34
CA GLY A 342 -13.04 22.38 14.72
C GLY A 342 -14.09 21.46 15.35
N ASP A 343 -14.25 20.24 14.83
CA ASP A 343 -15.16 19.23 15.38
C ASP A 343 -14.72 18.78 16.77
N VAL A 344 -13.42 18.49 16.93
CA VAL A 344 -12.82 18.14 18.23
C VAL A 344 -13.00 19.27 19.24
N ALA A 345 -12.74 20.53 18.84
CA ALA A 345 -12.96 21.70 19.69
C ALA A 345 -14.44 21.89 20.07
N ALA A 346 -15.36 21.50 19.20
CA ALA A 346 -16.81 21.49 19.44
C ALA A 346 -17.29 20.26 20.23
N ARG A 347 -16.40 19.32 20.56
CA ARG A 347 -16.70 18.03 21.19
C ARG A 347 -17.62 17.14 20.36
N ASN A 348 -17.54 17.29 19.04
CA ASN A 348 -18.15 16.38 18.08
C ASN A 348 -17.06 15.42 17.62
N PHE A 349 -16.94 14.28 18.29
CA PHE A 349 -15.88 13.32 18.00
C PHE A 349 -16.29 12.28 16.96
N ALA A 350 -17.53 12.29 16.45
CA ALA A 350 -17.96 11.38 15.41
C ALA A 350 -17.29 11.70 14.07
N SER A 351 -16.97 10.68 13.27
CA SER A 351 -16.60 10.93 11.88
C SER A 351 -17.81 11.56 11.16
N PRO A 352 -17.62 12.66 10.42
CA PRO A 352 -18.71 13.33 9.71
C PRO A 352 -19.15 12.59 8.44
N ASN A 353 -18.31 11.71 7.88
CA ASN A 353 -18.54 11.09 6.58
C ASN A 353 -18.34 9.56 6.55
N LEU A 354 -17.45 8.99 7.38
CA LEU A 354 -17.22 7.54 7.42
C LEU A 354 -18.19 6.85 8.39
N ALA A 355 -18.61 5.65 8.01
CA ALA A 355 -19.40 4.77 8.86
C ALA A 355 -18.47 4.04 9.85
N PRO A 356 -18.94 3.70 11.07
CA PRO A 356 -18.13 2.97 12.05
C PRO A 356 -17.78 1.54 11.62
N GLU A 357 -18.36 1.04 10.52
CA GLU A 357 -18.00 -0.23 9.90
C GLU A 357 -16.91 -0.11 8.83
N ASP A 358 -16.62 1.09 8.32
CA ASP A 358 -15.54 1.31 7.35
C ASP A 358 -14.20 0.94 7.99
N ASN A 359 -13.36 0.20 7.28
CA ASN A 359 -12.14 -0.38 7.83
C ASN A 359 -11.05 -0.58 6.78
N GLY A 360 -9.83 -0.88 7.23
CA GLY A 360 -8.69 -1.20 6.36
C GLY A 360 -8.17 -0.01 5.56
N LEU A 361 -8.40 1.21 6.04
CA LEU A 361 -8.09 2.45 5.30
C LEU A 361 -6.69 2.99 5.60
N TRP A 362 -6.02 2.46 6.63
CA TRP A 362 -4.60 2.64 6.96
C TRP A 362 -4.18 1.53 7.94
N GLY A 363 -2.91 1.46 8.34
CA GLY A 363 -2.37 0.36 9.14
C GLY A 363 -2.87 0.38 10.59
N GLY A 364 -2.36 1.29 11.42
CA GLY A 364 -2.68 1.33 12.84
C GLY A 364 -1.55 1.94 13.67
N VAL A 365 -1.59 1.70 14.98
CA VAL A 365 -0.53 2.12 15.91
C VAL A 365 0.11 0.90 16.55
N ILE A 366 1.42 0.79 16.42
CA ILE A 366 2.21 -0.34 16.93
C ILE A 366 3.19 0.20 17.97
N LEU A 367 3.05 -0.25 19.22
CA LEU A 367 4.01 0.04 20.30
C LEU A 367 4.86 -1.19 20.59
N MET A 368 6.18 -1.04 20.43
CA MET A 368 7.15 -2.11 20.64
C MET A 368 7.99 -1.80 21.88
N GLY A 369 7.94 -2.69 22.87
CA GLY A 369 8.68 -2.57 24.12
C GLY A 369 9.71 -3.68 24.35
N SER A 370 10.40 -3.58 25.49
CA SER A 370 11.49 -4.49 25.89
C SER A 370 11.11 -5.50 26.99
N ALA A 371 9.82 -5.67 27.27
CA ALA A 371 9.33 -6.66 28.23
C ALA A 371 9.36 -8.08 27.65
N ARG A 372 9.24 -9.09 28.52
CA ARG A 372 9.30 -10.48 28.08
C ARG A 372 8.13 -10.85 27.17
N VAL A 373 8.44 -11.63 26.14
CA VAL A 373 7.48 -12.26 25.25
C VAL A 373 7.80 -13.74 25.13
N SER A 374 6.80 -14.56 24.82
CA SER A 374 6.97 -15.99 24.57
C SER A 374 6.94 -16.31 23.08
N ALA A 375 7.85 -15.74 22.30
CA ALA A 375 8.05 -16.07 20.89
C ALA A 375 8.88 -17.35 20.69
N LEU A 376 8.69 -18.05 19.56
CA LEU A 376 9.37 -19.31 19.21
C LEU A 376 10.90 -19.24 19.27
N ASP A 377 11.50 -18.15 18.77
CA ASP A 377 12.95 -18.02 18.56
C ASP A 377 13.71 -17.34 19.72
N GLY A 378 13.01 -17.03 20.81
CA GLY A 378 13.61 -16.64 22.08
C GLY A 378 13.61 -15.13 22.36
N GLY A 379 12.69 -14.70 23.23
CA GLY A 379 12.73 -13.45 24.01
C GLY A 379 12.57 -12.14 23.23
N GLU A 380 12.95 -12.12 21.94
CA GLU A 380 12.75 -11.02 21.00
C GLU A 380 12.21 -11.60 19.70
N THR A 381 11.33 -10.86 19.03
CA THR A 381 10.78 -11.24 17.73
C THR A 381 10.42 -10.01 16.90
N LEU A 382 10.07 -10.25 15.64
CA LEU A 382 9.73 -9.23 14.66
C LEU A 382 8.22 -9.02 14.64
N VAL A 383 7.76 -7.76 14.53
CA VAL A 383 6.35 -7.47 14.23
C VAL A 383 5.97 -8.13 12.90
N GLU A 384 4.81 -8.74 12.86
CA GLU A 384 4.38 -9.52 11.71
C GLU A 384 4.42 -8.69 10.40
N GLY A 385 4.85 -9.36 9.30
CA GLY A 385 4.90 -8.75 7.96
C GLY A 385 5.96 -7.65 7.78
N MET A 386 6.78 -7.37 8.80
CA MET A 386 7.85 -6.38 8.72
C MET A 386 9.15 -6.94 8.14
N PRO A 387 10.03 -6.09 7.59
CA PRO A 387 11.31 -6.53 7.03
C PRO A 387 12.31 -6.90 8.15
N ALA A 388 12.77 -8.15 8.17
CA ALA A 388 13.70 -8.67 9.18
C ALA A 388 15.08 -8.00 9.21
N ASN A 389 15.43 -7.19 8.20
CA ASN A 389 16.69 -6.44 8.14
C ASN A 389 16.62 -5.06 8.83
N ASP A 390 15.47 -4.67 9.39
CA ASP A 390 15.31 -3.42 10.12
C ASP A 390 15.01 -3.70 11.60
N ILE A 391 15.92 -3.26 12.47
CA ILE A 391 15.87 -3.49 13.91
C ILE A 391 14.72 -2.74 14.59
N ASN A 392 14.17 -1.70 13.96
CA ASN A 392 13.12 -0.87 14.55
C ASN A 392 11.77 -1.60 14.66
N TYR A 393 11.60 -2.72 13.95
CA TYR A 393 10.41 -3.56 14.00
C TYR A 393 10.53 -4.75 14.97
N TYR A 394 11.63 -4.86 15.72
CA TYR A 394 11.78 -5.90 16.73
C TYR A 394 11.26 -5.45 18.08
N TYR A 395 10.53 -6.34 18.75
CA TYR A 395 10.03 -6.18 20.11
C TYR A 395 10.49 -7.33 21.02
N GLY A 396 10.23 -7.19 22.32
CA GLY A 396 10.61 -8.17 23.33
C GLY A 396 11.95 -7.85 24.00
N GLY A 397 12.24 -8.57 25.08
CA GLY A 397 13.44 -8.41 25.89
C GLY A 397 13.28 -9.08 27.26
N ASP A 398 13.94 -8.55 28.29
CA ASP A 398 13.91 -9.05 29.66
C ASP A 398 13.47 -8.02 30.71
N ASP A 399 13.03 -6.84 30.28
CA ASP A 399 12.63 -5.71 31.13
C ASP A 399 11.11 -5.55 31.22
N ASP A 400 10.48 -6.31 32.10
CA ASP A 400 9.03 -6.20 32.37
C ASP A 400 8.62 -4.82 32.95
N ALA A 401 9.58 -3.96 33.30
CA ALA A 401 9.33 -2.59 33.78
C ALA A 401 9.59 -1.52 32.71
N ASP A 402 9.84 -1.93 31.46
CA ASP A 402 10.01 -1.03 30.32
C ASP A 402 8.87 0.00 30.23
N ASN A 403 9.19 1.18 29.71
CA ASN A 403 8.28 2.31 29.60
C ASN A 403 8.38 2.96 28.21
N SER A 404 7.45 2.57 27.36
CA SER A 404 7.23 3.06 25.99
C SER A 404 6.38 4.35 25.94
N GLY A 405 6.01 4.90 27.10
CA GLY A 405 5.33 6.20 27.25
C GLY A 405 3.92 6.12 27.81
N ILE A 406 3.04 7.00 27.30
CA ILE A 406 1.65 7.15 27.74
C ILE A 406 0.76 7.26 26.51
N VAL A 407 -0.25 6.40 26.44
CA VAL A 407 -1.35 6.46 25.47
C VAL A 407 -2.64 6.60 26.26
N ARG A 408 -3.22 7.81 26.25
CA ARG A 408 -4.41 8.13 27.02
C ARG A 408 -5.41 9.00 26.27
N TYR A 409 -6.71 8.67 26.37
CA TYR A 409 -7.81 9.33 25.64
C TYR A 409 -7.50 9.40 24.15
N VAL A 410 -7.28 8.23 23.56
CA VAL A 410 -6.93 8.05 22.15
C VAL A 410 -8.02 7.24 21.45
N SER A 411 -8.52 7.76 20.34
CA SER A 411 -9.44 7.08 19.44
C SER A 411 -8.68 6.68 18.17
N ILE A 412 -8.63 5.40 17.84
CA ILE A 412 -7.97 4.85 16.65
C ILE A 412 -9.05 4.23 15.77
N ARG A 413 -9.13 4.68 14.51
CA ARG A 413 -10.29 4.39 13.65
C ARG A 413 -9.87 3.92 12.28
N HIS A 414 -10.65 3.02 11.70
CA HIS A 414 -10.53 2.64 10.29
C HIS A 414 -9.16 2.03 9.91
N GLY A 415 -8.44 1.45 10.89
CA GLY A 415 -7.15 0.77 10.72
C GLY A 415 -7.28 -0.63 10.10
N GLY A 416 -6.23 -1.45 10.12
CA GLY A 416 -6.29 -2.83 9.62
C GLY A 416 -5.90 -3.04 8.16
N ALA A 417 -5.21 -2.09 7.52
CA ALA A 417 -4.80 -2.27 6.13
C ALA A 417 -3.81 -3.44 5.98
N ASN A 418 -4.04 -4.30 5.00
CA ASN A 418 -3.19 -5.47 4.74
C ASN A 418 -1.79 -5.04 4.30
N ILE A 419 -0.76 -5.51 5.01
CA ILE A 419 0.65 -5.18 4.79
C ILE A 419 1.40 -6.25 3.97
N GLY A 420 0.73 -7.33 3.57
CA GLY A 420 1.20 -8.38 2.66
C GLY A 420 0.94 -9.79 3.19
N ALA A 421 0.73 -10.76 2.29
CA ALA A 421 0.58 -12.20 2.58
C ALA A 421 -0.57 -12.62 3.53
N GLY A 422 -1.56 -11.75 3.78
CA GLY A 422 -2.59 -12.03 4.78
C GLY A 422 -2.17 -11.59 6.19
N ASN A 423 -1.18 -10.71 6.26
CA ASN A 423 -0.77 -10.06 7.48
C ASN A 423 -1.41 -8.68 7.45
N GLU A 424 -2.27 -8.41 8.42
CA GLU A 424 -2.88 -7.14 8.68
C GLU A 424 -2.21 -6.53 9.94
N ILE A 425 -2.48 -5.26 10.26
CA ILE A 425 -1.98 -4.62 11.49
C ILE A 425 -3.19 -4.16 12.28
N ASN A 426 -3.20 -4.43 13.57
CA ASN A 426 -4.34 -4.18 14.46
C ASN A 426 -4.58 -2.70 14.76
N GLY A 427 -5.72 -2.41 15.40
CA GLY A 427 -6.08 -1.04 15.80
C GLY A 427 -5.02 -0.47 16.73
N LEU A 428 -4.78 -1.15 17.85
CA LEU A 428 -3.62 -0.93 18.70
C LEU A 428 -2.90 -2.24 18.99
N THR A 429 -1.68 -2.36 18.48
CA THR A 429 -0.78 -3.50 18.77
C THR A 429 0.17 -3.13 19.89
N LEU A 430 0.20 -3.92 20.96
CA LEU A 430 1.13 -3.79 22.09
C LEU A 430 2.09 -4.97 22.12
N ALA A 431 3.23 -4.83 21.47
CA ALA A 431 4.21 -5.88 21.30
C ALA A 431 5.34 -5.75 22.34
N GLY A 432 5.42 -6.66 23.31
CA GLY A 432 6.45 -6.66 24.36
C GLY A 432 6.45 -5.41 25.24
N VAL A 433 5.31 -4.74 25.40
CA VAL A 433 5.23 -3.47 26.14
C VAL A 433 5.28 -3.70 27.66
N GLY A 434 6.15 -2.95 28.34
CA GLY A 434 6.37 -3.09 29.77
C GLY A 434 5.34 -2.39 30.67
N SER A 435 5.33 -2.80 31.95
CA SER A 435 4.42 -2.30 32.99
C SER A 435 4.67 -0.85 33.41
N GLY A 436 5.78 -0.25 32.96
CA GLY A 436 6.06 1.16 33.13
C GLY A 436 5.26 2.06 32.18
N THR A 437 4.72 1.50 31.10
CA THR A 437 3.86 2.19 30.12
C THR A 437 2.44 2.37 30.65
N THR A 438 1.79 3.46 30.28
CA THR A 438 0.39 3.73 30.63
C THR A 438 -0.50 3.60 29.39
N ILE A 439 -1.48 2.69 29.42
CA ILE A 439 -2.53 2.58 28.40
C ILE A 439 -3.88 2.74 29.09
N ASP A 440 -4.62 3.81 28.77
CA ASP A 440 -5.80 4.20 29.54
C ASP A 440 -6.81 5.01 28.70
N ASN A 441 -8.09 4.68 28.71
CA ASN A 441 -9.12 5.36 27.90
C ASN A 441 -8.79 5.29 26.39
N ILE A 442 -8.95 4.10 25.81
CA ILE A 442 -8.72 3.84 24.39
C ILE A 442 -10.04 3.48 23.70
N GLU A 443 -10.29 4.08 22.53
CA GLU A 443 -11.37 3.69 21.63
C GLU A 443 -10.79 3.14 20.33
N ILE A 444 -11.26 1.98 19.89
CA ILE A 444 -10.98 1.41 18.58
C ILE A 444 -12.30 1.29 17.81
N VAL A 445 -12.35 1.82 16.58
CA VAL A 445 -13.54 1.76 15.72
C VAL A 445 -13.18 1.27 14.33
N GLY A 446 -13.81 0.19 13.88
CA GLY A 446 -13.68 -0.27 12.49
C GLY A 446 -12.23 -0.56 12.08
N CYS A 447 -11.44 -1.23 12.92
CA CYS A 447 -10.21 -1.87 12.43
C CYS A 447 -10.60 -3.04 11.51
N ARG A 448 -9.89 -3.30 10.42
CA ARG A 448 -10.18 -4.46 9.55
C ARG A 448 -9.71 -5.77 10.19
N ASP A 449 -8.66 -5.69 10.97
CA ASP A 449 -8.11 -6.78 11.77
C ASP A 449 -8.64 -6.65 13.20
N ASP A 450 -7.84 -7.04 14.19
CA ASP A 450 -8.21 -6.96 15.59
C ASP A 450 -8.31 -5.52 16.08
N GLY A 451 -9.16 -5.35 17.08
CA GLY A 451 -9.29 -4.08 17.77
C GLY A 451 -8.07 -3.75 18.60
N PHE A 452 -7.75 -4.64 19.53
CA PHE A 452 -6.73 -4.43 20.53
C PHE A 452 -6.02 -5.74 20.81
N GLU A 453 -4.72 -5.78 20.54
CA GLU A 453 -3.94 -7.00 20.58
C GLU A 453 -2.65 -6.83 21.38
N TRP A 454 -2.31 -7.85 22.15
CA TRP A 454 -1.04 -7.96 22.86
C TRP A 454 -0.19 -9.10 22.31
N PHE A 455 1.03 -8.80 21.89
CA PHE A 455 2.08 -9.82 21.73
C PHE A 455 3.00 -9.80 22.95
N GLY A 456 2.67 -10.60 23.96
CA GLY A 456 3.44 -10.69 25.19
C GLY A 456 3.47 -9.39 26.02
N GLY A 457 4.51 -9.22 26.83
CA GLY A 457 4.71 -8.03 27.67
C GLY A 457 3.95 -8.07 29.01
N SER A 458 3.94 -6.93 29.71
CA SER A 458 3.45 -6.80 31.09
C SER A 458 2.63 -5.54 31.34
N VAL A 459 2.36 -4.76 30.29
CA VAL A 459 1.57 -3.53 30.35
C VAL A 459 0.13 -3.80 30.80
N ASN A 460 -0.42 -2.91 31.61
CA ASN A 460 -1.84 -2.93 31.96
C ASN A 460 -2.60 -1.95 31.07
N ALA A 461 -3.85 -2.28 30.73
CA ALA A 461 -4.78 -1.38 30.08
C ALA A 461 -6.03 -1.17 30.94
N THR A 462 -6.57 0.04 30.91
CA THR A 462 -7.82 0.35 31.62
C THR A 462 -8.73 1.22 30.76
N ASN A 463 -10.04 0.99 30.82
CA ASN A 463 -11.03 1.72 30.02
C ASN A 463 -10.77 1.56 28.51
N VAL A 464 -11.06 0.38 27.96
CA VAL A 464 -10.92 0.11 26.52
C VAL A 464 -12.29 -0.13 25.90
N ILE A 465 -12.57 0.49 24.76
CA ILE A 465 -13.74 0.17 23.94
C ILE A 465 -13.31 -0.24 22.54
N VAL A 466 -13.85 -1.36 22.07
CA VAL A 466 -13.65 -1.89 20.72
C VAL A 466 -15.01 -2.02 20.05
N TRP A 467 -15.17 -1.36 18.90
CA TRP A 467 -16.45 -1.29 18.20
C TRP A 467 -16.29 -1.61 16.71
N ASN A 468 -17.08 -2.58 16.22
CA ASN A 468 -17.24 -2.91 14.80
C ASN A 468 -15.97 -3.33 14.06
N VAL A 469 -14.99 -3.91 14.75
CA VAL A 469 -13.75 -4.41 14.14
C VAL A 469 -13.99 -5.62 13.25
N GLY A 470 -13.11 -5.82 12.27
CA GLY A 470 -13.26 -6.75 11.14
C GLY A 470 -12.81 -8.16 11.46
N ASP A 471 -11.95 -8.32 12.48
CA ASP A 471 -11.63 -9.60 13.09
C ASP A 471 -11.89 -9.54 14.60
N ASP A 472 -10.89 -9.77 15.45
CA ASP A 472 -11.09 -10.04 16.85
C ASP A 472 -11.22 -8.79 17.73
N GLY A 473 -12.08 -8.88 18.75
CA GLY A 473 -12.32 -7.77 19.66
C GLY A 473 -11.11 -7.48 20.55
N ILE A 474 -10.67 -8.50 21.27
CA ILE A 474 -9.55 -8.50 22.20
C ILE A 474 -8.71 -9.73 21.89
N ASP A 475 -7.49 -9.51 21.43
CA ASP A 475 -6.56 -10.58 21.09
C ASP A 475 -5.38 -10.59 22.07
N THR A 476 -4.94 -11.77 22.50
CA THR A 476 -3.66 -11.91 23.19
C THR A 476 -2.87 -13.09 22.66
N ASP A 477 -1.58 -12.89 22.40
CA ASP A 477 -0.62 -13.94 22.06
C ASP A 477 0.69 -13.77 22.88
N GLN A 478 1.56 -14.77 22.83
CA GLN A 478 2.94 -14.74 23.33
C GLN A 478 3.07 -14.45 24.83
N ALA A 479 2.08 -14.89 25.60
CA ALA A 479 2.05 -14.83 27.07
C ALA A 479 2.16 -13.42 27.66
N TRP A 480 1.25 -12.53 27.27
CA TRP A 480 1.02 -11.29 27.99
C TRP A 480 0.71 -11.56 29.48
N SER A 481 1.20 -10.68 30.34
CA SER A 481 1.19 -10.84 31.81
C SER A 481 0.49 -9.71 32.57
N GLY A 482 -0.16 -8.80 31.83
CA GLY A 482 -0.83 -7.63 32.40
C GLY A 482 -2.28 -7.87 32.79
N THR A 483 -2.98 -6.75 33.01
CA THR A 483 -4.42 -6.71 33.30
C THR A 483 -5.13 -5.76 32.34
N LEU A 484 -6.25 -6.23 31.79
CA LEU A 484 -7.27 -5.41 31.13
C LEU A 484 -8.41 -5.20 32.13
N ASP A 485 -8.66 -3.94 32.51
CA ASP A 485 -9.68 -3.58 33.49
C ASP A 485 -10.67 -2.55 32.93
N ASN A 486 -11.96 -2.80 33.06
CA ASN A 486 -13.04 -1.99 32.52
C ASN A 486 -12.99 -1.88 30.99
N PHE A 487 -13.81 -2.66 30.30
CA PHE A 487 -13.82 -2.67 28.84
C PHE A 487 -15.20 -2.94 28.25
N VAL A 488 -15.37 -2.54 26.98
CA VAL A 488 -16.57 -2.82 26.19
C VAL A 488 -16.17 -3.32 24.81
N VAL A 489 -16.72 -4.47 24.38
CA VAL A 489 -16.53 -5.01 23.02
C VAL A 489 -17.89 -5.07 22.34
N ILE A 490 -18.01 -4.50 21.14
CA ILE A 490 -19.28 -4.36 20.42
C ILE A 490 -19.12 -4.93 19.01
N THR A 491 -19.78 -6.09 18.80
CA THR A 491 -19.96 -6.72 17.48
C THR A 491 -18.69 -6.79 16.59
N PRO A 492 -17.56 -7.34 17.08
CA PRO A 492 -16.44 -7.73 16.21
C PRO A 492 -16.93 -8.71 15.13
N ALA A 493 -16.29 -8.75 13.96
CA ALA A 493 -16.63 -9.73 12.93
C ALA A 493 -15.88 -11.07 13.11
N GLY A 494 -14.79 -11.09 13.87
CA GLY A 494 -14.15 -12.30 14.42
C GLY A 494 -14.76 -12.69 15.76
N SER A 495 -13.93 -13.10 16.71
CA SER A 495 -14.35 -13.43 18.08
C SER A 495 -14.38 -12.19 18.98
N CYS A 496 -15.01 -12.30 20.16
CA CYS A 496 -14.93 -11.23 21.16
C CYS A 496 -13.61 -11.26 21.92
N PHE A 497 -13.08 -12.46 22.11
CA PHE A 497 -11.76 -12.72 22.67
C PHE A 497 -11.14 -13.85 21.86
N GLU A 498 -9.95 -13.65 21.34
CA GLU A 498 -9.05 -14.67 20.82
C GLU A 498 -7.82 -14.69 21.74
N LEU A 499 -7.66 -15.76 22.51
CA LEU A 499 -6.74 -15.80 23.64
C LEU A 499 -5.73 -16.92 23.46
N ASP A 500 -4.69 -16.60 22.71
CA ASP A 500 -3.58 -17.46 22.38
C ASP A 500 -2.49 -17.54 23.46
N GLY A 501 -1.88 -18.71 23.48
CA GLY A 501 -0.95 -19.10 24.52
C GLY A 501 0.49 -18.69 24.21
N PRO A 502 1.44 -19.13 25.04
CA PRO A 502 2.85 -19.00 24.72
C PRO A 502 3.23 -19.88 23.50
N GLU A 503 3.86 -19.29 22.49
CA GLU A 503 4.52 -20.06 21.43
C GLU A 503 5.85 -20.67 21.91
N GLY A 504 6.59 -19.90 22.70
CA GLY A 504 7.87 -20.25 23.30
C GLY A 504 7.79 -20.92 24.68
N ALA A 505 8.90 -20.92 25.41
CA ALA A 505 9.01 -21.58 26.72
C ALA A 505 8.61 -20.68 27.91
N TYR A 506 8.51 -19.36 27.71
CA TYR A 506 8.11 -18.43 28.77
C TYR A 506 6.61 -18.55 28.97
N THR A 507 6.14 -18.56 30.22
CA THR A 507 4.71 -18.60 30.50
C THR A 507 4.37 -17.50 31.49
N ALA A 508 3.23 -16.87 31.25
CA ALA A 508 2.67 -15.87 32.14
C ALA A 508 1.15 -16.00 32.19
N ARG A 509 0.55 -15.37 33.19
CA ARG A 509 -0.90 -15.34 33.37
C ARG A 509 -1.37 -13.90 33.35
N HIS A 510 -2.31 -13.58 32.46
CA HIS A 510 -2.96 -12.28 32.41
C HIS A 510 -4.35 -12.31 33.06
N THR A 511 -4.92 -11.13 33.28
CA THR A 511 -6.27 -10.97 33.84
C THR A 511 -7.11 -10.04 32.98
N ILE A 512 -8.32 -10.46 32.64
CA ILE A 512 -9.32 -9.66 31.94
C ILE A 512 -10.52 -9.49 32.87
N ARG A 513 -10.92 -8.25 33.17
CA ARG A 513 -12.00 -8.02 34.14
C ARG A 513 -12.86 -6.79 33.93
N ASN A 514 -14.05 -6.83 34.54
CA ASN A 514 -15.03 -5.74 34.57
C ASN A 514 -15.50 -5.33 33.16
N GLY A 515 -15.81 -6.33 32.33
CA GLY A 515 -16.10 -6.14 30.92
C GLY A 515 -17.57 -6.33 30.55
N THR A 516 -18.03 -5.62 29.53
CA THR A 516 -19.33 -5.91 28.89
C THR A 516 -19.16 -6.12 27.40
N VAL A 517 -19.66 -7.24 26.91
CA VAL A 517 -19.61 -7.61 25.49
C VAL A 517 -21.02 -7.51 24.92
N VAL A 518 -21.19 -6.80 23.81
CA VAL A 518 -22.43 -6.71 23.07
C VAL A 518 -22.31 -7.57 21.83
N ALA A 519 -22.90 -8.77 21.89
CA ALA A 519 -22.75 -9.76 20.83
C ALA A 519 -23.60 -9.41 19.59
N VAL A 520 -24.67 -8.63 19.77
CA VAL A 520 -25.55 -8.16 18.69
C VAL A 520 -25.99 -6.73 18.94
N ALA A 521 -25.78 -5.87 17.96
CA ALA A 521 -26.24 -4.49 17.96
C ALA A 521 -26.45 -4.01 16.52
N ASN A 522 -27.47 -3.17 16.30
CA ASN A 522 -27.68 -2.45 15.04
C ASN A 522 -27.66 -3.32 13.75
N GLY A 523 -28.09 -4.59 13.85
CA GLY A 523 -28.11 -5.50 12.71
C GLY A 523 -26.76 -6.18 12.40
N ARG A 524 -25.73 -5.96 13.22
CA ARG A 524 -24.46 -6.68 13.23
C ARG A 524 -24.43 -7.66 14.39
N SER A 525 -23.69 -8.76 14.21
CA SER A 525 -23.40 -9.74 15.26
C SER A 525 -21.92 -10.06 15.28
N VAL A 526 -21.46 -10.65 16.39
CA VAL A 526 -20.21 -11.42 16.45
C VAL A 526 -20.21 -12.45 15.32
N GLY A 527 -19.08 -12.62 14.64
CA GLY A 527 -19.00 -13.52 13.48
C GLY A 527 -18.38 -14.88 13.78
N HIS A 528 -17.58 -15.00 14.85
CA HIS A 528 -16.98 -16.27 15.26
C HIS A 528 -17.35 -16.64 16.72
N SER A 529 -16.42 -16.55 17.67
CA SER A 529 -16.61 -17.02 19.04
C SER A 529 -16.88 -15.88 20.04
N LEU A 530 -17.55 -16.19 21.14
CA LEU A 530 -17.70 -15.28 22.29
C LEU A 530 -16.46 -15.29 23.16
N ILE A 531 -15.81 -16.44 23.32
CA ILE A 531 -14.51 -16.57 23.97
C ILE A 531 -13.82 -17.74 23.24
N ASP A 532 -12.78 -17.43 22.48
CA ASP A 532 -11.84 -18.41 21.98
C ASP A 532 -10.61 -18.39 22.90
N VAL A 533 -10.21 -19.55 23.43
CA VAL A 533 -9.08 -19.63 24.35
C VAL A 533 -8.30 -20.92 24.18
N ASP A 534 -7.02 -20.74 23.95
CA ASP A 534 -6.11 -21.81 23.61
C ASP A 534 -5.74 -22.66 24.85
N SER A 535 -5.46 -23.95 24.64
CA SER A 535 -5.35 -24.90 25.76
C SER A 535 -4.18 -24.62 26.72
N ASN A 536 -3.17 -23.95 26.21
CA ASN A 536 -1.96 -23.51 26.90
C ASN A 536 -2.06 -22.08 27.46
N THR A 537 -3.17 -21.34 27.25
CA THR A 537 -3.34 -19.94 27.67
C THR A 537 -3.68 -19.79 29.14
N PRO A 538 -2.78 -19.25 29.98
CA PRO A 538 -3.09 -18.99 31.38
C PRO A 538 -3.81 -17.64 31.50
N VAL A 539 -5.14 -17.66 31.69
CA VAL A 539 -5.94 -16.43 31.82
C VAL A 539 -6.90 -16.48 33.02
N ASP A 540 -7.10 -15.34 33.65
CA ASP A 540 -8.18 -15.13 34.63
C ASP A 540 -9.23 -14.16 34.06
N MET A 541 -10.44 -14.64 33.80
CA MET A 541 -11.58 -13.84 33.34
C MET A 541 -12.56 -13.59 34.47
N LYS A 542 -12.77 -12.31 34.84
CA LYS A 542 -13.51 -11.94 36.05
C LYS A 542 -14.53 -10.86 35.81
N ASN A 543 -15.76 -11.06 36.26
CA ASN A 543 -16.83 -10.06 36.19
C ASN A 543 -17.02 -9.55 34.74
N ILE A 544 -17.46 -10.44 33.85
CA ILE A 544 -17.70 -10.15 32.43
C ILE A 544 -19.15 -10.51 32.11
N HIS A 545 -19.83 -9.64 31.36
CA HIS A 545 -21.20 -9.86 30.95
C HIS A 545 -21.36 -9.80 29.43
N PHE A 546 -22.01 -10.81 28.85
CA PHE A 546 -22.34 -10.88 27.43
C PHE A 546 -23.82 -10.57 27.21
N VAL A 547 -24.08 -9.50 26.46
CA VAL A 547 -25.41 -9.01 26.09
C VAL A 547 -25.83 -9.60 24.76
N ALA A 548 -27.08 -10.08 24.71
CA ALA A 548 -27.77 -10.56 23.52
C ALA A 548 -26.99 -11.57 22.64
N PRO A 549 -26.35 -12.61 23.20
CA PRO A 549 -25.74 -13.66 22.37
C PRO A 549 -26.82 -14.40 21.55
N LEU A 550 -26.48 -14.81 20.33
CA LEU A 550 -27.34 -15.56 19.42
C LEU A 550 -27.07 -17.06 19.47
N ASP A 551 -28.08 -17.84 19.07
CA ASP A 551 -27.92 -19.26 18.76
C ASP A 551 -26.82 -19.45 17.71
N GLY A 552 -25.83 -20.30 18.02
CA GLY A 552 -24.70 -20.61 17.15
C GLY A 552 -23.40 -19.86 17.49
N LEU A 553 -23.43 -18.86 18.38
CA LEU A 553 -22.21 -18.28 18.94
C LEU A 553 -21.73 -19.13 20.13
N THR A 554 -20.46 -19.51 20.10
CA THR A 554 -19.88 -20.48 21.05
C THR A 554 -18.76 -19.88 21.88
N MET A 555 -18.40 -20.57 22.95
CA MET A 555 -17.12 -20.41 23.62
C MET A 555 -16.42 -21.76 23.79
N THR A 556 -15.10 -21.73 23.83
CA THR A 556 -14.27 -22.92 24.04
C THR A 556 -14.54 -23.52 25.43
N ASP A 557 -14.69 -24.84 25.51
CA ASP A 557 -15.07 -25.55 26.74
C ASP A 557 -14.13 -26.70 27.16
N ASP A 558 -13.33 -27.23 26.24
CA ASP A 558 -12.36 -28.31 26.50
C ASP A 558 -10.89 -27.84 26.59
N GLU A 559 -10.61 -26.64 26.10
CA GLU A 559 -9.27 -26.03 26.14
C GLU A 559 -9.07 -25.10 27.34
N VAL A 560 -10.13 -24.84 28.13
CA VAL A 560 -10.11 -23.94 29.29
C VAL A 560 -9.30 -24.43 30.52
N ASN A 561 -8.47 -25.46 30.39
CA ASN A 561 -7.72 -26.06 31.50
C ASN A 561 -6.77 -25.08 32.21
N ASN A 562 -6.31 -24.04 31.51
CA ASN A 562 -5.46 -22.99 32.06
C ASN A 562 -6.22 -21.66 32.27
N ALA A 563 -7.50 -21.59 31.91
CA ALA A 563 -8.37 -20.45 32.15
C ALA A 563 -9.11 -20.57 33.50
N THR A 564 -9.38 -19.44 34.14
CA THR A 564 -10.30 -19.38 35.28
C THR A 564 -11.40 -18.36 35.03
N PHE A 565 -12.63 -18.72 35.38
CA PHE A 565 -13.79 -17.84 35.24
C PHE A 565 -14.36 -17.51 36.62
N GLU A 566 -14.65 -16.24 36.86
CA GLU A 566 -15.30 -15.76 38.08
C GLU A 566 -16.37 -14.73 37.71
N ASN A 567 -17.65 -15.05 37.94
CA ASN A 567 -18.76 -14.15 37.61
C ASN A 567 -18.80 -13.76 36.13
N VAL A 568 -18.62 -14.74 35.24
CA VAL A 568 -18.84 -14.56 33.80
C VAL A 568 -20.28 -14.94 33.49
N THR A 569 -21.01 -14.02 32.86
CA THR A 569 -22.47 -14.15 32.73
C THR A 569 -22.94 -13.89 31.29
N PHE A 570 -23.92 -14.68 30.84
CA PHE A 570 -24.52 -14.55 29.51
C PHE A 570 -26.00 -14.23 29.63
N ALA A 571 -26.47 -13.21 28.91
CA ALA A 571 -27.87 -12.78 28.87
C ALA A 571 -28.78 -13.75 28.09
N VAL A 572 -28.81 -15.02 28.50
CA VAL A 572 -29.59 -16.13 27.95
C VAL A 572 -30.46 -16.79 29.01
N ASN A 573 -31.39 -17.65 28.61
CA ASN A 573 -32.06 -18.53 29.56
C ASN A 573 -31.07 -19.59 30.08
N PRO A 574 -31.14 -19.99 31.35
CA PRO A 574 -30.26 -21.05 31.90
C PRO A 574 -30.28 -22.38 31.15
N THR A 575 -31.34 -22.66 30.39
CA THR A 575 -31.46 -23.87 29.57
C THR A 575 -30.72 -23.78 28.24
N GLU A 576 -30.41 -22.57 27.77
CA GLU A 576 -29.72 -22.30 26.50
C GLU A 576 -28.20 -22.20 26.70
N LEU A 577 -27.74 -21.90 27.93
CA LEU A 577 -26.31 -21.75 28.23
C LEU A 577 -25.44 -22.95 27.81
N PRO A 578 -25.86 -24.23 28.00
CA PRO A 578 -25.04 -25.36 27.52
C PRO A 578 -24.87 -25.40 26.00
N ASP A 579 -25.80 -24.82 25.23
CA ASP A 579 -25.74 -24.80 23.75
C ASP A 579 -24.71 -23.76 23.25
N MET A 580 -24.18 -22.92 24.16
CA MET A 580 -23.11 -21.97 23.86
C MET A 580 -21.70 -22.58 24.01
N MET A 581 -21.59 -23.85 24.40
CA MET A 581 -20.30 -24.53 24.52
C MET A 581 -19.97 -25.22 23.19
N GLU A 582 -18.77 -24.99 22.66
CA GLU A 582 -18.39 -25.46 21.32
C GLU A 582 -18.56 -26.99 21.14
N GLN A 583 -18.11 -27.80 22.09
CA GLN A 583 -18.17 -29.26 22.00
C GLN A 583 -19.34 -29.90 22.76
N TRP A 584 -20.36 -29.13 23.14
CA TRP A 584 -21.50 -29.60 23.93
C TRP A 584 -21.09 -30.19 25.30
N GLY A 585 -19.97 -29.72 25.86
CA GLY A 585 -19.43 -30.13 27.14
C GLY A 585 -20.07 -29.42 28.35
N PRO A 586 -19.59 -29.70 29.57
CA PRO A 586 -20.11 -29.05 30.77
C PRO A 586 -19.70 -27.59 30.80
N VAL A 587 -20.65 -26.71 31.15
CA VAL A 587 -20.38 -25.29 31.40
C VAL A 587 -19.25 -25.13 32.45
N PRO A 588 -18.14 -24.43 32.12
CA PRO A 588 -17.04 -24.20 33.05
C PRO A 588 -17.48 -23.53 34.35
N ALA A 589 -16.76 -23.85 35.44
CA ALA A 589 -17.06 -23.26 36.75
C ALA A 589 -16.85 -21.75 36.74
N GLY A 590 -17.81 -20.99 37.31
CA GLY A 590 -17.78 -19.53 37.36
C GLY A 590 -18.55 -18.85 36.22
N ILE A 591 -19.05 -19.64 35.26
CA ILE A 591 -19.93 -19.20 34.19
C ILE A 591 -21.40 -19.47 34.56
N SER A 592 -22.29 -18.52 34.25
CA SER A 592 -23.73 -18.67 34.50
C SER A 592 -24.60 -17.85 33.54
N ALA A 593 -25.88 -18.21 33.46
CA ALA A 593 -26.86 -17.46 32.67
C ALA A 593 -27.50 -16.32 33.50
N GLY A 594 -27.96 -15.28 32.82
CA GLY A 594 -28.51 -14.06 33.40
C GLY A 594 -27.44 -12.98 33.59
N GLY A 595 -27.56 -12.21 34.67
CA GLY A 595 -26.67 -11.07 34.94
C GLY A 595 -27.16 -9.77 34.29
N SER A 596 -26.29 -8.76 34.34
CA SER A 596 -26.48 -7.44 33.74
C SER A 596 -25.11 -6.89 33.33
N PRO A 597 -25.05 -5.90 32.43
CA PRO A 597 -23.83 -5.15 32.13
C PRO A 597 -23.06 -4.75 33.40
N VAL A 598 -21.73 -4.82 33.33
CA VAL A 598 -20.82 -4.61 34.47
C VAL A 598 -19.69 -3.61 34.20
N ALA A 599 -19.49 -3.22 32.94
CA ALA A 599 -18.53 -2.19 32.59
C ALA A 599 -19.04 -0.83 33.07
N ASP A 600 -18.15 0.02 33.59
CA ASP A 600 -18.46 1.42 33.87
C ASP A 600 -18.40 2.20 32.56
N VAL A 601 -19.55 2.33 31.89
CA VAL A 601 -19.62 3.06 30.62
C VAL A 601 -19.60 4.58 30.76
N SER A 602 -19.67 5.11 31.99
CA SER A 602 -19.68 6.56 32.21
C SER A 602 -18.35 7.23 31.85
N VAL A 603 -17.26 6.46 31.88
CA VAL A 603 -15.91 6.92 31.49
C VAL A 603 -15.74 7.09 29.99
N PHE A 604 -16.64 6.51 29.16
CA PHE A 604 -16.55 6.55 27.70
C PHE A 604 -17.34 7.69 27.05
N SER A 605 -17.83 8.67 27.81
CA SER A 605 -18.63 9.79 27.24
C SER A 605 -17.91 10.65 26.19
N TRP A 606 -16.58 10.49 26.05
CA TRP A 606 -15.74 11.17 25.07
C TRP A 606 -15.60 10.43 23.73
N THR A 607 -16.12 9.20 23.63
CA THR A 607 -15.88 8.32 22.48
C THR A 607 -16.88 8.57 21.35
N TRP A 608 -16.52 8.22 20.11
CA TRP A 608 -17.49 8.21 19.01
C TRP A 608 -18.61 7.20 19.28
N ALA A 609 -18.30 6.01 19.79
CA ALA A 609 -19.28 5.01 20.17
C ALA A 609 -20.36 5.56 21.11
N ALA A 610 -19.98 6.36 22.12
CA ALA A 610 -20.95 7.01 23.01
C ALA A 610 -21.81 8.05 22.28
N LEU A 611 -21.20 8.90 21.44
CA LEU A 611 -21.92 9.91 20.66
C LEU A 611 -22.88 9.29 19.63
N ALA A 612 -22.55 8.13 19.10
CA ALA A 612 -23.37 7.37 18.15
C ALA A 612 -24.46 6.53 18.84
N GLY A 613 -24.52 6.51 20.18
CA GLY A 613 -25.49 5.73 20.93
C GLY A 613 -25.18 4.23 21.01
N ALA A 614 -23.97 3.79 20.65
CA ALA A 614 -23.58 2.39 20.71
C ALA A 614 -23.52 1.83 22.14
N LEU A 615 -23.44 2.70 23.15
CA LEU A 615 -23.45 2.35 24.57
C LEU A 615 -24.84 2.45 25.22
N GLU A 616 -25.90 2.74 24.46
CA GLU A 616 -27.25 2.84 25.01
C GLU A 616 -27.72 1.50 25.60
N GLY A 617 -28.09 1.51 26.89
CA GLY A 617 -28.59 0.34 27.60
C GLY A 617 -27.53 -0.49 28.31
N LEU A 618 -26.27 -0.05 28.29
CA LEU A 618 -25.16 -0.61 29.08
C LEU A 618 -24.98 0.07 30.43
#